data_AF-A0A3E2VEH6-F1
#
_entry.id   AF-A0A3E2VEH6-F1
#
_cell.length_a   1.000
_cell.length_b   1.000
_cell.length_c   1.000
_cell.angle_alpha   90.00
_cell.angle_beta   90.00
_cell.angle_gamma   90.00
#
_symmetry.space_group_name_H-M   'P 1'
#
loop_
_entity.id
_entity.type
_entity.pdbx_description
1 polymer ?
#
loop_
_entity_poly.entity_id
_entity_poly.type
_entity_poly.pdbx_seq_one_letter_code
_entity_poly.pdbx_strand_id
1 'polypeptide(L)'
;EDTDYRIQDFIEMLPWSQEEVKQHRLKKKEKKKKPEKEVKKDISARKPYFKDFYEDMRKLIILRNHNGQYEGYREMLLYLVRERAVWSGYTIKESVDLAMELNKEMHQPLSEKEVETVCRPSPGRHKCSIAKIIAKLNITMTEQKKLKVLKRKWLKKSEYAKRKRKNTLTNLTPKQQEILERRTRVCELKNVHHLKNKDIADILAVDRSQVTRDLQHIKQNPSRFKILLKDYMDRLKERKETDDYRLRLTYQRQQQLEKWMGYAQTALDYLVRDLDVSVT
;
A
#
# COMPACT_ATOMS: atom_id res chain seq x y z
N GLU A 1 16.57 -60.92 11.29
CA GLU A 1 16.36 -60.98 12.74
C GLU A 1 16.49 -59.55 13.25
N ASP A 2 15.35 -58.93 13.58
CA ASP A 2 15.36 -57.63 14.25
C ASP A 2 15.78 -57.86 15.69
N THR A 3 16.90 -57.26 16.08
CA THR A 3 17.44 -57.42 17.44
C THR A 3 16.53 -56.71 18.44
N ASP A 4 16.02 -57.47 19.41
CA ASP A 4 14.98 -57.06 20.38
C ASP A 4 15.51 -56.16 21.52
N TYR A 5 16.47 -55.29 21.23
CA TYR A 5 17.06 -54.37 22.21
C TYR A 5 16.28 -53.05 22.27
N ARG A 6 16.03 -52.58 23.49
CA ARG A 6 15.47 -51.25 23.76
C ARG A 6 16.59 -50.28 24.04
N ILE A 7 16.40 -49.01 23.69
CA ILE A 7 17.34 -47.92 23.99
C ILE A 7 17.70 -47.84 25.50
N GLN A 8 16.81 -48.34 26.35
CA GLN A 8 16.99 -48.41 27.79
C GLN A 8 18.06 -49.43 28.22
N ASP A 9 18.31 -50.46 27.41
CA ASP A 9 19.29 -51.50 27.70
C ASP A 9 20.74 -50.97 27.58
N PHE A 10 20.91 -49.81 26.93
CA PHE A 10 22.20 -49.15 26.76
C PHE A 10 22.48 -48.07 27.81
N ILE A 11 21.63 -47.93 28.84
CA ILE A 11 21.80 -46.91 29.90
C ILE A 11 23.11 -47.12 30.68
N GLU A 12 23.52 -48.38 30.91
CA GLU A 12 24.74 -48.72 31.65
C GLU A 12 26.03 -48.38 30.87
N MET A 13 25.94 -48.22 29.55
CA MET A 13 27.07 -47.84 28.70
C MET A 13 27.27 -46.31 28.61
N LEU A 14 26.37 -45.52 29.18
CA LEU A 14 26.50 -44.08 29.17
C LEU A 14 27.51 -43.63 30.25
N PRO A 15 28.39 -42.67 29.94
CA PRO A 15 29.43 -42.19 30.86
C PRO A 15 28.90 -41.29 31.98
N TRP A 16 27.57 -41.15 32.10
CA TRP A 16 26.91 -40.27 33.07
C TRP A 16 25.91 -41.05 33.89
N SER A 17 25.92 -40.83 35.20
CA SER A 17 24.94 -41.44 36.08
C SER A 17 23.57 -40.76 35.95
N GLN A 18 22.51 -41.48 36.30
CA GLN A 18 21.15 -40.92 36.30
C GLN A 18 21.01 -39.70 37.23
N GLU A 19 21.80 -39.67 38.31
CA GLU A 19 21.85 -38.57 39.27
C GLU A 19 22.50 -37.32 38.69
N GLU A 20 23.60 -37.48 37.94
CA GLU A 20 24.27 -36.38 37.24
C GLU A 20 23.35 -35.73 36.19
N VAL A 21 22.59 -36.53 35.46
CA VAL A 21 21.59 -36.03 34.50
C VAL A 21 20.46 -35.26 35.20
N LYS A 22 19.99 -35.75 36.36
CA LYS A 22 18.98 -35.05 37.18
C LYS A 22 19.54 -33.71 37.70
N GLN A 23 20.76 -33.70 38.22
CA GLN A 23 21.44 -32.50 38.71
C GLN A 23 21.68 -31.48 37.58
N HIS A 24 22.09 -31.93 36.40
CA HIS A 24 22.27 -31.05 35.24
C HIS A 24 20.93 -30.44 34.77
N ARG A 25 19.83 -31.22 34.79
CA ARG A 25 18.47 -30.71 34.50
C ARG A 25 18.02 -29.67 35.53
N LEU A 26 18.33 -29.85 36.81
CA LEU A 26 18.04 -28.89 37.88
C LEU A 26 18.84 -27.59 37.71
N LYS A 27 20.16 -27.69 37.53
CA LYS A 27 21.04 -26.53 37.24
C LYS A 27 20.60 -25.75 35.99
N LYS A 28 20.12 -26.45 34.95
CA LYS A 28 19.58 -25.81 33.72
C LYS A 28 18.24 -25.09 33.97
N LYS A 29 17.42 -25.59 34.90
CA LYS A 29 16.18 -24.90 35.35
C LYS A 29 16.50 -23.68 36.21
N GLU A 30 17.51 -23.75 37.07
CA GLU A 30 17.94 -22.63 37.91
C GLU A 30 18.60 -21.51 37.11
N LYS A 31 19.47 -21.84 36.13
CA LYS A 31 20.03 -20.84 35.21
C LYS A 31 18.96 -20.07 34.42
N LYS A 32 17.79 -20.67 34.17
CA LYS A 32 16.63 -20.02 33.54
C LYS A 32 15.77 -19.19 34.50
N LYS A 33 15.94 -19.35 35.82
CA LYS A 33 15.19 -18.64 36.87
C LYS A 33 15.84 -17.32 37.31
N LYS A 34 16.93 -16.86 36.69
CA LYS A 34 17.42 -15.50 36.94
C LYS A 34 16.33 -14.51 36.56
N PRO A 35 15.88 -13.61 37.46
CA PRO A 35 14.92 -12.59 37.10
C PRO A 35 15.57 -11.66 36.08
N GLU A 36 15.14 -11.72 34.82
CA GLU A 36 15.41 -10.65 33.87
C GLU A 36 14.83 -9.38 34.49
N LYS A 37 15.68 -8.42 34.86
CA LYS A 37 15.22 -7.09 35.28
C LYS A 37 14.27 -6.60 34.19
N GLU A 38 13.02 -6.30 34.54
CA GLU A 38 12.05 -5.70 33.63
C GLU A 38 12.55 -4.31 33.21
N VAL A 39 13.38 -4.28 32.18
CA VAL A 39 13.69 -3.03 31.50
C VAL A 39 12.36 -2.59 30.88
N LYS A 40 11.75 -1.54 31.45
CA LYS A 40 10.60 -0.85 30.87
C LYS A 40 11.04 -0.34 29.49
N LYS A 41 10.82 -1.15 28.46
CA LYS A 41 11.10 -0.77 27.07
C LYS A 41 10.28 0.47 26.79
N ASP A 42 10.91 1.51 26.25
CA ASP A 42 10.17 2.69 25.81
C ASP A 42 9.22 2.27 24.67
N ILE A 43 7.91 2.35 24.93
CA ILE A 43 6.84 1.91 24.01
C ILE A 43 6.29 3.13 23.23
N SER A 44 6.71 4.36 23.56
CA SER A 44 6.20 5.60 22.97
C SER A 44 6.27 5.61 21.43
N ALA A 45 7.37 5.11 20.87
CA ALA A 45 7.61 5.02 19.43
C ALA A 45 6.59 4.13 18.67
N ARG A 46 5.76 3.33 19.37
CA ARG A 46 4.79 2.42 18.74
C ARG A 46 3.40 3.03 18.55
N LYS A 47 3.09 4.13 19.24
CA LYS A 47 1.79 4.81 19.14
C LYS A 47 1.47 5.32 17.72
N PRO A 48 2.40 5.92 16.96
CA PRO A 48 2.10 6.42 15.60
C PRO A 48 1.63 5.33 14.63
N TYR A 49 2.17 4.10 14.77
CA TYR A 49 1.82 2.96 13.91
C TYR A 49 0.45 2.34 14.23
N PHE A 50 -0.18 2.74 15.34
CA PHE A 50 -1.52 2.29 15.72
C PHE A 50 -2.60 3.04 14.93
N LYS A 51 -2.43 4.35 14.71
CA LYS A 51 -3.41 5.20 14.02
C LYS A 51 -3.81 4.64 12.65
N ASP A 52 -2.83 4.34 11.80
CA ASP A 52 -3.08 3.77 10.47
C ASP A 52 -3.79 2.41 10.52
N PHE A 53 -3.58 1.63 11.59
CA PHE A 53 -4.26 0.35 11.78
C PHE A 53 -5.70 0.52 12.26
N TYR A 54 -5.93 1.47 13.16
CA TYR A 54 -7.26 1.82 13.65
C TYR A 54 -8.15 2.33 12.51
N GLU A 55 -7.62 3.23 11.67
CA GLU A 55 -8.31 3.72 10.47
C GLU A 55 -8.66 2.60 9.47
N ASP A 56 -7.79 1.59 9.34
CA ASP A 56 -8.07 0.43 8.51
C ASP A 56 -9.20 -0.44 9.08
N MET A 57 -9.24 -0.63 10.40
CA MET A 57 -10.33 -1.37 11.06
C MET A 57 -11.67 -0.63 10.91
N ARG A 58 -11.64 0.70 11.07
CA ARG A 58 -12.77 1.59 10.80
C ARG A 58 -13.29 1.44 9.36
N LYS A 59 -12.39 1.56 8.38
CA LYS A 59 -12.73 1.36 6.95
C LYS A 59 -13.28 -0.03 6.67
N LEU A 60 -12.75 -1.06 7.33
CA LEU A 60 -13.25 -2.42 7.17
C LEU A 60 -14.71 -2.55 7.64
N ILE A 61 -15.07 -1.93 8.78
CA ILE A 61 -16.46 -1.89 9.26
C ILE A 61 -17.36 -1.21 8.23
N ILE A 62 -16.96 -0.03 7.73
CA ILE A 62 -17.74 0.72 6.71
C ILE A 62 -17.95 -0.13 5.44
N LEU A 63 -16.90 -0.79 4.95
CA LEU A 63 -16.98 -1.63 3.76
C LEU A 63 -17.89 -2.84 3.96
N ARG A 64 -17.88 -3.43 5.15
CA ARG A 64 -18.73 -4.58 5.47
C ARG A 64 -20.18 -4.20 5.70
N ASN A 65 -20.41 -3.06 6.34
CA ASN A 65 -21.75 -2.50 6.50
C ASN A 65 -22.40 -2.24 5.14
N HIS A 66 -21.64 -1.68 4.18
CA HIS A 66 -22.11 -1.47 2.80
C HIS A 66 -22.37 -2.79 2.05
N ASN A 67 -21.61 -3.85 2.36
CA ASN A 67 -21.76 -5.16 1.71
C ASN A 67 -22.78 -6.08 2.40
N GLY A 68 -23.50 -5.61 3.43
CA GLY A 68 -24.47 -6.44 4.17
C GLY A 68 -23.85 -7.53 5.05
N GLN A 69 -22.55 -7.42 5.39
CA GLN A 69 -21.86 -8.40 6.21
C GLN A 69 -21.78 -7.91 7.66
N TYR A 70 -22.58 -8.50 8.55
CA TYR A 70 -22.71 -8.01 9.94
C TYR A 70 -22.23 -9.02 11.01
N GLU A 71 -22.10 -10.30 10.66
CA GLU A 71 -21.89 -11.38 11.64
C GLU A 71 -20.49 -12.01 11.57
N GLY A 72 -20.08 -12.63 12.68
CA GLY A 72 -18.88 -13.48 12.76
C GLY A 72 -17.52 -12.79 12.88
N TYR A 73 -17.43 -11.46 12.75
CA TYR A 73 -16.15 -10.74 12.83
C TYR A 73 -16.06 -9.65 13.90
N ARG A 74 -17.19 -9.24 14.50
CA ARG A 74 -17.29 -8.08 15.40
C ARG A 74 -16.38 -8.21 16.62
N GLU A 75 -16.59 -9.27 17.40
CA GLU A 75 -15.81 -9.59 18.60
C GLU A 75 -14.32 -9.71 18.28
N MET A 76 -13.99 -10.46 17.21
CA MET A 76 -12.61 -10.66 16.78
C MET A 76 -11.95 -9.34 16.36
N LEU A 77 -12.69 -8.44 15.70
CA LEU A 77 -12.19 -7.13 15.28
C LEU A 77 -11.87 -6.27 16.50
N LEU A 78 -12.82 -6.13 17.43
CA LEU A 78 -12.62 -5.35 18.66
C LEU A 78 -11.50 -5.94 19.52
N TYR A 79 -11.44 -7.27 19.65
CA TYR A 79 -10.34 -7.98 20.30
C TYR A 79 -8.98 -7.60 19.70
N LEU A 80 -8.86 -7.62 18.37
CA LEU A 80 -7.61 -7.31 17.68
C LEU A 80 -7.20 -5.84 17.81
N VAL A 81 -8.17 -4.93 17.89
CA VAL A 81 -7.93 -3.50 18.15
C VAL A 81 -7.39 -3.32 19.57
N ARG A 82 -8.04 -3.91 20.57
CA ARG A 82 -7.60 -3.86 21.98
C ARG A 82 -6.22 -4.48 22.16
N GLU A 83 -5.99 -5.67 21.59
CA GLU A 83 -4.68 -6.36 21.61
C GLU A 83 -3.58 -5.45 21.06
N ARG A 84 -3.85 -4.77 19.94
CA ARG A 84 -2.85 -3.92 19.29
C ARG A 84 -2.67 -2.57 19.97
N ALA A 85 -3.72 -1.99 20.57
CA ALA A 85 -3.65 -0.77 21.36
C ALA A 85 -2.76 -0.97 22.59
N VAL A 86 -3.01 -2.03 23.37
CA VAL A 86 -2.19 -2.39 24.54
C VAL A 86 -0.72 -2.62 24.14
N TRP A 87 -0.48 -3.36 23.04
CA TRP A 87 0.87 -3.58 22.53
C TRP A 87 1.59 -2.28 22.09
N SER A 88 0.83 -1.29 21.62
CA SER A 88 1.31 0.04 21.21
C SER A 88 1.50 1.01 22.38
N GLY A 89 1.22 0.60 23.62
CA GLY A 89 1.46 1.40 24.82
C GLY A 89 0.29 2.30 25.26
N TYR A 90 -0.93 1.99 24.81
CA TYR A 90 -2.14 2.58 25.36
C TYR A 90 -2.51 1.90 26.69
N THR A 91 -3.16 2.64 27.58
CA THR A 91 -3.68 2.07 28.82
C THR A 91 -4.85 1.13 28.55
N ILE A 92 -5.20 0.28 29.52
CA ILE A 92 -6.33 -0.65 29.39
C ILE A 92 -7.63 0.13 29.16
N LYS A 93 -7.82 1.25 29.88
CA LYS A 93 -9.00 2.12 29.73
C LYS A 93 -9.08 2.72 28.33
N GLU A 94 -8.00 3.37 27.87
CA GLU A 94 -7.92 3.92 26.51
C GLU A 94 -8.20 2.85 25.43
N SER A 95 -7.71 1.61 25.63
CA SER A 95 -7.97 0.52 24.69
C SER A 95 -9.44 0.12 24.62
N VAL A 96 -10.16 0.20 25.75
CA VAL A 96 -11.61 -0.05 25.81
C VAL A 96 -12.34 1.09 25.14
N ASP A 97 -11.99 2.35 25.43
CA ASP A 97 -12.62 3.52 24.83
C ASP A 97 -12.52 3.50 23.30
N LEU A 98 -11.33 3.19 22.75
CA LEU A 98 -11.12 3.02 21.31
C LEU A 98 -11.94 1.88 20.71
N ALA A 99 -12.14 0.78 21.45
CA ALA A 99 -12.99 -0.31 21.00
C ALA A 99 -14.47 0.08 21.02
N MET A 100 -14.91 0.84 22.04
CA MET A 100 -16.27 1.37 22.13
C MET A 100 -16.57 2.35 20.99
N GLU A 101 -15.62 3.22 20.65
CA GLU A 101 -15.75 4.12 19.50
C GLU A 101 -15.99 3.35 18.20
N LEU A 102 -15.19 2.33 17.90
CA LEU A 102 -15.41 1.49 16.70
C LEU A 102 -16.72 0.70 16.77
N ASN A 103 -17.10 0.25 17.96
CA ASN A 103 -18.32 -0.52 18.16
C ASN A 103 -19.56 0.30 17.77
N LYS A 104 -19.58 1.61 18.05
CA LYS A 104 -20.65 2.54 17.65
C LYS A 104 -20.83 2.65 16.13
N GLU A 105 -19.78 2.37 15.35
CA GLU A 105 -19.84 2.41 13.87
C GLU A 105 -20.32 1.09 13.25
N MET A 106 -20.43 0.03 14.04
CA MET A 106 -20.99 -1.24 13.56
C MET A 106 -22.50 -1.12 13.42
N HIS A 107 -23.06 -1.82 12.42
CA HIS A 107 -24.51 -1.86 12.22
C HIS A 107 -25.26 -2.39 13.46
N GLN A 108 -24.67 -3.35 14.16
CA GLN A 108 -25.17 -3.90 15.42
C GLN A 108 -24.04 -3.87 16.46
N PRO A 109 -23.98 -2.82 17.31
CA PRO A 109 -22.98 -2.71 18.35
C PRO A 109 -23.15 -3.80 19.40
N LEU A 110 -22.04 -4.29 19.95
CA LEU A 110 -22.00 -5.13 21.14
C LEU A 110 -22.36 -4.29 22.39
N SER A 111 -22.86 -4.93 23.43
CA SER A 111 -23.07 -4.25 24.71
C SER A 111 -21.74 -3.86 25.36
N GLU A 112 -21.75 -2.82 26.20
CA GLU A 112 -20.53 -2.34 26.85
C GLU A 112 -19.84 -3.45 27.67
N LYS A 113 -20.63 -4.25 28.39
CA LYS A 113 -20.15 -5.40 29.17
C LYS A 113 -19.45 -6.44 28.30
N GLU A 114 -19.98 -6.73 27.10
CA GLU A 114 -19.37 -7.68 26.16
C GLU A 114 -18.05 -7.14 25.60
N VAL A 115 -18.00 -5.85 25.26
CA VAL A 115 -16.75 -5.23 24.78
C VAL A 115 -15.66 -5.32 25.85
N GLU A 116 -15.99 -5.10 27.12
CA GLU A 116 -15.01 -5.18 28.21
C GLU A 116 -14.53 -6.61 28.48
N THR A 117 -15.45 -7.56 28.53
CA THR A 117 -15.21 -8.94 28.97
C THR A 117 -14.79 -9.87 27.84
N VAL A 118 -15.61 -9.99 26.79
CA VAL A 118 -15.43 -10.93 25.67
C VAL A 118 -14.26 -10.49 24.79
N CYS A 119 -14.12 -9.18 24.54
CA CYS A 119 -13.05 -8.67 23.67
C CYS A 119 -11.72 -8.44 24.42
N ARG A 120 -11.57 -8.96 25.65
CA ARG A 120 -10.39 -8.71 26.48
C ARG A 120 -9.16 -9.47 25.97
N PRO A 121 -8.06 -8.78 25.62
CA PRO A 121 -6.81 -9.46 25.29
C PRO A 121 -6.17 -10.09 26.54
N SER A 122 -5.52 -11.23 26.35
CA SER A 122 -4.74 -11.88 27.42
C SER A 122 -3.55 -10.99 27.81
N PRO A 123 -3.26 -10.83 29.12
CA PRO A 123 -2.06 -10.13 29.57
C PRO A 123 -0.80 -10.75 28.98
N GLY A 124 0.19 -9.93 28.64
CA GLY A 124 1.48 -10.39 28.12
C GLY A 124 1.47 -10.97 26.69
N ARG A 125 0.31 -11.00 26.01
CA ARG A 125 0.24 -11.51 24.63
C ARG A 125 0.90 -10.54 23.64
N HIS A 126 1.75 -11.06 22.76
CA HIS A 126 2.24 -10.30 21.63
C HIS A 126 1.14 -10.08 20.59
N LYS A 127 1.21 -8.96 19.85
CA LYS A 127 0.27 -8.65 18.77
C LYS A 127 0.20 -9.77 17.72
N CYS A 128 -0.99 -10.00 17.17
CA CYS A 128 -1.17 -10.82 16.01
C CYS A 128 -0.44 -10.25 14.78
N SER A 129 0.17 -11.12 13.98
CA SER A 129 0.75 -10.71 12.69
C SER A 129 -0.37 -10.27 11.73
N ILE A 130 -0.07 -9.33 10.82
CA ILE A 130 -1.05 -8.84 9.82
C ILE A 130 -1.63 -10.00 8.98
N ALA A 131 -0.82 -11.02 8.66
CA ALA A 131 -1.29 -12.19 7.93
C ALA A 131 -2.34 -12.99 8.72
N LYS A 132 -2.11 -13.17 10.04
CA LYS A 132 -3.08 -13.83 10.93
C LYS A 132 -4.35 -13.00 11.10
N ILE A 133 -4.24 -11.67 11.17
CA ILE A 133 -5.40 -10.76 11.25
C ILE A 133 -6.26 -10.89 9.99
N ILE A 134 -5.65 -10.86 8.81
CA ILE A 134 -6.34 -11.04 7.53
C ILE A 134 -7.07 -12.38 7.47
N ALA A 135 -6.45 -13.45 7.96
CA ALA A 135 -7.06 -14.78 8.03
C ALA A 135 -8.23 -14.83 9.02
N LYS A 136 -8.03 -14.36 10.26
CA LYS A 136 -9.06 -14.37 11.32
C LYS A 136 -10.30 -13.56 10.95
N LEU A 137 -10.12 -12.43 10.26
CA LEU A 137 -11.22 -11.57 9.84
C LEU A 137 -11.75 -11.93 8.44
N ASN A 138 -11.18 -12.93 7.76
CA ASN A 138 -11.52 -13.29 6.37
C ASN A 138 -11.50 -12.07 5.43
N ILE A 139 -10.46 -11.22 5.51
CA ILE A 139 -10.38 -10.00 4.69
C ILE A 139 -10.09 -10.37 3.23
N THR A 140 -11.05 -10.04 2.37
CA THR A 140 -11.03 -10.29 0.93
C THR A 140 -9.97 -9.45 0.21
N MET A 141 -9.64 -9.85 -1.02
CA MET A 141 -8.66 -9.12 -1.83
C MET A 141 -9.14 -7.71 -2.21
N THR A 142 -10.45 -7.54 -2.40
CA THR A 142 -11.08 -6.26 -2.76
C THR A 142 -11.05 -5.28 -1.59
N GLU A 143 -11.34 -5.74 -0.37
CA GLU A 143 -11.18 -4.96 0.86
C GLU A 143 -9.71 -4.56 1.05
N GLN A 144 -8.76 -5.51 0.94
CA GLN A 144 -7.34 -5.22 1.14
C GLN A 144 -6.80 -4.12 0.21
N LYS A 145 -7.32 -3.97 -1.01
CA LYS A 145 -6.92 -2.89 -1.93
C LYS A 145 -7.28 -1.49 -1.42
N LYS A 146 -8.36 -1.37 -0.64
CA LYS A 146 -8.86 -0.10 -0.07
C LYS A 146 -8.23 0.28 1.27
N LEU A 147 -7.56 -0.67 1.93
CA LEU A 147 -6.88 -0.49 3.22
C LEU A 147 -5.45 0.03 3.04
N LYS A 148 -4.74 0.43 4.10
CA LYS A 148 -3.36 0.95 4.07
C LYS A 148 -2.36 -0.07 4.63
N VAL A 149 -2.61 -0.55 5.85
CA VAL A 149 -1.76 -1.44 6.64
C VAL A 149 -2.19 -2.90 6.52
N LEU A 150 -3.49 -3.18 6.51
CA LEU A 150 -4.09 -4.53 6.44
C LEU A 150 -4.02 -5.11 5.02
N LYS A 151 -2.79 -5.25 4.49
CA LYS A 151 -2.51 -5.90 3.21
C LYS A 151 -1.49 -7.01 3.38
N ARG A 152 -1.63 -8.07 2.59
CA ARG A 152 -0.59 -9.09 2.42
C ARG A 152 0.73 -8.47 1.93
N LYS A 153 1.86 -9.05 2.32
CA LYS A 153 3.22 -8.56 2.00
C LYS A 153 3.43 -8.38 0.50
N TRP A 154 2.95 -9.32 -0.32
CA TRP A 154 3.11 -9.28 -1.78
C TRP A 154 2.30 -8.14 -2.43
N LEU A 155 1.14 -7.77 -1.90
CA LEU A 155 0.36 -6.61 -2.37
C LEU A 155 1.13 -5.31 -2.15
N LYS A 156 1.68 -5.13 -0.94
CA LYS A 156 2.50 -3.96 -0.60
C LYS A 156 3.72 -3.86 -1.51
N LYS A 157 4.39 -4.99 -1.78
CA LYS A 157 5.52 -5.05 -2.72
C LYS A 157 5.10 -4.68 -4.14
N SER A 158 3.95 -5.18 -4.62
CA SER A 158 3.42 -4.87 -5.94
C SER A 158 3.08 -3.38 -6.08
N GLU A 159 2.41 -2.79 -5.10
CA GLU A 159 2.09 -1.34 -5.07
C GLU A 159 3.35 -0.47 -5.02
N TYR A 160 4.34 -0.88 -4.21
CA TYR A 160 5.64 -0.20 -4.16
C TYR A 160 6.36 -0.28 -5.51
N ALA A 161 6.41 -1.45 -6.14
CA ALA A 161 7.01 -1.62 -7.46
C ALA A 161 6.31 -0.76 -8.52
N LYS A 162 4.97 -0.68 -8.51
CA LYS A 162 4.19 0.20 -9.40
C LYS A 162 4.54 1.68 -9.18
N ARG A 163 4.69 2.12 -7.93
CA ARG A 163 5.13 3.49 -7.62
C ARG A 163 6.56 3.75 -8.10
N LYS A 164 7.49 2.83 -7.85
CA LYS A 164 8.90 2.96 -8.27
C LYS A 164 9.08 3.00 -9.79
N ARG A 165 8.18 2.38 -10.56
CA ARG A 165 8.18 2.45 -12.04
C ARG A 165 7.77 3.82 -12.60
N LYS A 166 7.15 4.67 -11.79
CA LYS A 166 6.78 6.02 -12.21
C LYS A 166 8.00 6.93 -12.12
N ASN A 167 8.15 7.78 -13.12
CA ASN A 167 9.19 8.80 -13.13
C ASN A 167 8.92 9.80 -11.99
N THR A 168 9.94 10.09 -11.18
CA THR A 168 9.86 11.03 -10.06
C THR A 168 9.44 12.42 -10.52
N LEU A 169 9.86 12.85 -11.71
CA LEU A 169 9.58 14.18 -12.24
C LEU A 169 8.09 14.36 -12.60
N THR A 170 7.48 13.37 -13.24
CA THR A 170 6.16 13.55 -13.84
C THR A 170 5.08 12.65 -13.23
N ASN A 171 5.45 11.76 -12.31
CA ASN A 171 4.57 10.75 -11.69
C ASN A 171 3.83 9.84 -12.71
N LEU A 172 4.34 9.76 -13.94
CA LEU A 172 3.87 8.89 -15.02
C LEU A 172 4.88 7.77 -15.26
N THR A 173 4.39 6.63 -15.73
CA THR A 173 5.29 5.58 -16.24
C THR A 173 5.91 6.01 -17.58
N PRO A 174 7.10 5.48 -17.97
CA PRO A 174 7.74 5.84 -19.24
C PRO A 174 6.80 5.70 -20.45
N LYS A 175 6.03 4.60 -20.50
CA LYS A 175 5.03 4.37 -21.55
C LYS A 175 3.89 5.40 -21.54
N GLN A 176 3.48 5.88 -20.36
CA GLN A 176 2.46 6.93 -20.27
C GLN A 176 3.02 8.29 -20.72
N GLN A 177 4.28 8.59 -20.41
CA GLN A 177 4.96 9.80 -20.90
C GLN A 177 5.05 9.77 -22.43
N GLU A 178 5.52 8.66 -23.00
CA GLU A 178 5.63 8.49 -24.45
C GLU A 178 4.28 8.66 -25.15
N ILE A 179 3.22 8.04 -24.63
CA ILE A 179 1.86 8.17 -25.18
C ILE A 179 1.37 9.62 -25.09
N LEU A 180 1.61 10.30 -23.97
CA LEU A 180 1.23 11.70 -23.79
C LEU A 180 1.99 12.59 -24.78
N GLU A 181 3.31 12.44 -24.85
CA GLU A 181 4.17 13.22 -25.73
C GLU A 181 3.79 13.03 -27.20
N ARG A 182 3.55 11.77 -27.61
CA ARG A 182 3.08 11.42 -28.94
C ARG A 182 1.71 12.02 -29.24
N ARG A 183 0.74 11.91 -28.33
CA ARG A 183 -0.61 12.48 -28.52
C ARG A 183 -0.58 14.00 -28.66
N THR A 184 0.24 14.66 -27.85
CA THR A 184 0.47 16.11 -27.97
C THR A 184 1.01 16.46 -29.35
N ARG A 185 2.00 15.70 -29.83
CA ARG A 185 2.60 15.93 -31.15
C ARG A 185 1.64 15.62 -32.30
N VAL A 186 0.84 14.57 -32.19
CA VAL A 186 -0.23 14.26 -33.15
C VAL A 186 -1.27 15.38 -33.18
N CYS A 187 -1.65 15.93 -32.02
CA CYS A 187 -2.58 17.05 -31.92
C CYS A 187 -2.02 18.30 -32.62
N GLU A 188 -0.77 18.68 -32.32
CA GLU A 188 -0.13 19.85 -32.93
C GLU A 188 0.08 19.67 -34.45
N LEU A 189 0.62 18.55 -34.91
CA LEU A 189 0.80 18.29 -36.35
C LEU A 189 -0.53 18.24 -37.12
N LYS A 190 -1.60 17.75 -36.49
CA LYS A 190 -2.91 17.67 -37.13
C LYS A 190 -3.59 19.02 -37.25
N ASN A 191 -3.47 19.86 -36.22
CA ASN A 191 -4.29 21.05 -36.07
C ASN A 191 -3.57 22.34 -36.42
N VAL A 192 -2.25 22.39 -36.27
CA VAL A 192 -1.43 23.57 -36.60
C VAL A 192 -0.87 23.45 -38.02
N HIS A 193 -0.31 22.27 -38.34
CA HIS A 193 0.33 22.02 -39.63
C HIS A 193 -0.62 21.38 -40.66
N HIS A 194 -1.86 21.08 -40.26
CA HIS A 194 -2.92 20.50 -41.11
C HIS A 194 -2.49 19.25 -41.90
N LEU A 195 -1.59 18.44 -41.35
CA LEU A 195 -1.00 17.30 -42.05
C LEU A 195 -1.98 16.12 -42.18
N LYS A 196 -1.75 15.30 -43.21
CA LYS A 196 -2.47 14.03 -43.38
C LYS A 196 -1.93 13.01 -42.39
N ASN A 197 -2.77 12.03 -42.02
CA ASN A 197 -2.38 11.03 -41.02
C ASN A 197 -1.19 10.16 -41.46
N LYS A 198 -0.93 10.06 -42.77
CA LYS A 198 0.24 9.37 -43.33
C LYS A 198 1.51 10.18 -43.04
N ASP A 199 1.52 11.45 -43.36
CA ASP A 199 2.67 12.33 -43.15
C ASP A 199 3.01 12.47 -41.66
N ILE A 200 1.98 12.53 -40.79
CA ILE A 200 2.17 12.51 -39.33
C ILE A 200 2.80 11.20 -38.86
N ALA A 201 2.36 10.08 -39.42
CA ALA A 201 2.90 8.75 -39.10
C ALA A 201 4.38 8.65 -39.50
N ASP A 202 4.74 9.19 -40.67
CA ASP A 202 6.11 9.22 -41.17
C ASP A 202 7.02 10.11 -40.28
N ILE A 203 6.56 11.30 -39.88
CA ILE A 203 7.30 12.21 -38.98
C ILE A 203 7.56 11.60 -37.61
N LEU A 204 6.57 10.86 -37.08
CA LEU A 204 6.64 10.27 -35.74
C LEU A 204 7.21 8.84 -35.74
N ALA A 205 7.52 8.29 -36.91
CA ALA A 205 7.93 6.91 -37.10
C ALA A 205 6.97 5.90 -36.42
N VAL A 206 5.66 6.10 -36.59
CA VAL A 206 4.60 5.23 -36.05
C VAL A 206 3.64 4.79 -37.14
N ASP A 207 2.85 3.75 -36.89
CA ASP A 207 1.79 3.34 -37.83
C ASP A 207 0.66 4.40 -37.92
N ARG A 208 0.16 4.65 -39.12
CA ARG A 208 -1.06 5.43 -39.40
C ARG A 208 -2.25 4.99 -38.54
N SER A 209 -2.39 3.69 -38.26
CA SER A 209 -3.44 3.17 -37.37
C SER A 209 -3.32 3.72 -35.95
N GLN A 210 -2.09 3.95 -35.48
CA GLN A 210 -1.78 4.46 -34.15
C GLN A 210 -2.14 5.95 -34.04
N VAL A 211 -1.83 6.74 -35.08
CA VAL A 211 -2.22 8.16 -35.19
C VAL A 211 -3.74 8.31 -35.15
N THR A 212 -4.45 7.45 -35.88
CA THR A 212 -5.92 7.47 -35.93
C THR A 212 -6.54 7.17 -34.57
N ARG A 213 -6.03 6.15 -33.87
CA ARG A 213 -6.45 5.80 -32.50
C ARG A 213 -6.18 6.92 -31.50
N ASP A 214 -5.04 7.60 -31.61
CA ASP A 214 -4.67 8.70 -30.72
C ASP A 214 -5.57 9.92 -30.94
N LEU A 215 -5.89 10.28 -32.19
CA LEU A 215 -6.88 11.32 -32.49
C LEU A 215 -8.27 10.98 -31.96
N GLN A 216 -8.71 9.73 -32.13
CA GLN A 216 -10.00 9.27 -31.60
C GLN A 216 -10.06 9.38 -30.08
N HIS A 217 -8.99 9.00 -29.38
CA HIS A 217 -8.90 9.14 -27.93
C HIS A 217 -9.01 10.60 -27.48
N ILE A 218 -8.31 11.52 -28.16
CA ILE A 218 -8.36 12.96 -27.84
C ILE A 218 -9.79 13.48 -28.02
N LYS A 219 -10.46 13.13 -29.12
CA LYS A 219 -11.85 13.52 -29.39
C LYS A 219 -12.86 12.95 -28.38
N GLN A 220 -12.67 11.70 -27.94
CA GLN A 220 -13.57 11.05 -26.96
C GLN A 220 -13.39 11.58 -25.53
N ASN A 221 -12.19 12.08 -25.19
CA ASN A 221 -11.86 12.49 -23.82
C ASN A 221 -11.11 13.84 -23.79
N PRO A 222 -11.67 14.93 -24.35
CA PRO A 222 -10.95 16.19 -24.51
C PRO A 222 -10.58 16.81 -23.16
N SER A 223 -11.53 16.87 -22.22
CA SER A 223 -11.32 17.47 -20.90
C SER A 223 -10.27 16.72 -20.08
N ARG A 224 -10.30 15.38 -20.10
CA ARG A 224 -9.31 14.54 -19.41
C ARG A 224 -7.91 14.72 -20.00
N PHE A 225 -7.81 14.81 -21.33
CA PHE A 225 -6.53 15.04 -22.00
C PHE A 225 -5.98 16.43 -21.70
N LYS A 226 -6.83 17.47 -21.71
CA LYS A 226 -6.46 18.85 -21.33
C LYS A 226 -5.92 18.94 -19.91
N ILE A 227 -6.61 18.35 -18.93
CA ILE A 227 -6.17 18.33 -17.52
C ILE A 227 -4.82 17.63 -17.40
N LEU A 228 -4.67 16.47 -18.04
CA LEU A 228 -3.42 15.70 -18.00
C LEU A 228 -2.25 16.45 -18.65
N LEU A 229 -2.49 17.11 -19.79
CA LEU A 229 -1.49 17.89 -20.50
C LEU A 229 -1.02 19.07 -19.65
N LYS A 230 -1.97 19.81 -19.05
CA LYS A 230 -1.67 20.94 -18.17
C LYS A 230 -0.90 20.51 -16.91
N ASP A 231 -1.36 19.48 -16.21
CA ASP A 231 -0.67 18.92 -15.02
C ASP A 231 0.75 18.46 -15.35
N TYR A 232 0.97 17.88 -16.54
CA TYR A 232 2.32 17.51 -16.97
C TYR A 232 3.21 18.71 -17.27
N MET A 233 2.68 19.74 -17.95
CA MET A 233 3.41 20.99 -18.22
C MET A 233 3.79 21.71 -16.92
N ASP A 234 2.85 21.83 -15.98
CA ASP A 234 3.07 22.51 -14.70
C ASP A 234 4.15 21.80 -13.87
N ARG A 235 4.08 20.46 -13.75
CA ARG A 235 5.12 19.65 -13.09
C ARG A 235 6.51 19.80 -13.72
N LEU A 236 6.57 19.90 -15.05
CA LEU A 236 7.84 20.10 -15.75
C LEU A 236 8.41 21.49 -15.49
N LYS A 237 7.57 22.53 -15.48
CA LYS A 237 7.97 23.91 -15.15
C LYS A 237 8.50 24.01 -13.72
N GLU A 238 7.75 23.50 -12.75
CA GLU A 238 8.15 23.48 -11.33
C GLU A 238 9.49 22.79 -11.11
N ARG A 239 9.74 21.69 -11.82
CA ARG A 239 10.95 20.89 -11.63
C ARG A 239 12.13 21.33 -12.48
N LYS A 240 11.94 22.22 -13.46
CA LYS A 240 13.01 22.76 -14.31
C LYS A 240 14.10 23.46 -13.48
N GLU A 241 13.70 24.04 -12.36
CA GLU A 241 14.58 24.77 -11.45
C GLU A 241 15.26 23.87 -10.41
N THR A 242 14.84 22.61 -10.27
CA THR A 242 15.39 21.68 -9.28
C THR A 242 16.67 21.02 -9.78
N ASP A 243 17.63 20.80 -8.87
CA ASP A 243 18.89 20.08 -9.15
C ASP A 243 18.68 18.68 -9.75
N ASP A 244 17.57 18.01 -9.40
CA ASP A 244 17.19 16.70 -9.92
C ASP A 244 16.99 16.73 -11.45
N TYR A 245 16.45 17.84 -12.00
CA TYR A 245 16.27 18.02 -13.42
C TYR A 245 17.59 18.37 -14.12
N ARG A 246 18.41 19.24 -13.49
CA ARG A 246 19.68 19.73 -14.05
C ARG A 246 20.77 18.67 -14.08
N LEU A 247 20.87 17.83 -13.04
CA LEU A 247 21.97 16.88 -12.84
C LEU A 247 21.65 15.44 -13.22
N ARG A 248 20.39 14.97 -13.09
CA ARG A 248 20.05 13.56 -13.36
C ARG A 248 19.48 13.29 -14.73
N LEU A 249 18.94 14.31 -15.41
CA LEU A 249 18.43 14.15 -16.76
C LEU A 249 19.55 14.37 -17.77
N THR A 250 19.62 13.54 -18.82
CA THR A 250 20.58 13.76 -19.90
C THR A 250 20.24 15.07 -20.62
N TYR A 251 21.27 15.82 -21.02
CA TYR A 251 21.10 17.09 -21.73
C TYR A 251 20.20 16.96 -22.98
N GLN A 252 20.34 15.87 -23.73
CA GLN A 252 19.49 15.56 -24.89
C GLN A 252 17.99 15.45 -24.51
N ARG A 253 17.68 14.83 -23.37
CA ARG A 253 16.30 14.70 -22.90
C ARG A 253 15.75 16.03 -22.39
N GLN A 254 16.59 16.88 -21.79
CA GLN A 254 16.19 18.24 -21.40
C GLN A 254 15.79 19.06 -22.64
N GLN A 255 16.62 19.06 -23.69
CA GLN A 255 16.30 19.73 -24.96
C GLN A 255 15.01 19.19 -25.61
N GLN A 256 14.83 17.86 -25.58
CA GLN A 256 13.61 17.24 -26.10
C GLN A 256 12.37 17.70 -25.34
N LEU A 257 12.43 17.78 -24.00
CA LEU A 257 11.33 18.25 -23.17
C LEU A 257 11.04 19.74 -23.38
N GLU A 258 12.07 20.57 -23.58
CA GLU A 258 11.88 22.00 -23.89
C GLU A 258 11.20 22.21 -25.24
N LYS A 259 11.65 21.51 -26.29
CA LYS A 259 10.97 21.50 -27.59
C LYS A 259 9.53 21.03 -27.46
N TRP A 260 9.33 19.97 -26.68
CA TRP A 260 8.01 19.42 -26.41
C TRP A 260 7.10 20.39 -25.66
N MET A 261 7.61 21.18 -24.70
CA MET A 261 6.81 22.22 -24.03
C MET A 261 6.26 23.26 -25.02
N GLY A 262 7.05 23.61 -26.05
CA GLY A 262 6.57 24.46 -27.14
C GLY A 262 5.37 23.84 -27.86
N TYR A 263 5.49 22.58 -28.28
CA TYR A 263 4.39 21.85 -28.94
C TYR A 263 3.17 21.68 -28.02
N ALA A 264 3.40 21.45 -26.73
CA ALA A 264 2.35 21.30 -25.73
C ALA A 264 1.54 22.58 -25.53
N GLN A 265 2.19 23.75 -25.55
CA GLN A 265 1.51 25.03 -25.46
C GLN A 265 0.60 25.24 -26.69
N THR A 266 1.11 25.02 -27.90
CA THR A 266 0.33 25.18 -29.12
C THR A 266 -0.84 24.19 -29.19
N ALA A 267 -0.62 22.94 -28.75
CA ALA A 267 -1.69 21.95 -28.64
C ALA A 267 -2.74 22.34 -27.59
N LEU A 268 -2.33 22.91 -26.45
CA LEU A 268 -3.25 23.34 -25.39
C LEU A 268 -4.12 24.52 -25.85
N ASP A 269 -3.52 25.51 -26.53
CA ASP A 269 -4.24 26.66 -27.07
C ASP A 269 -5.33 26.22 -28.07
N TYR A 270 -5.02 25.22 -28.90
CA TYR A 270 -6.01 24.57 -29.77
C TYR A 270 -7.13 23.90 -28.98
N LEU A 271 -6.79 23.06 -27.98
CA LEU A 271 -7.80 22.35 -27.18
C LEU A 271 -8.73 23.31 -26.42
N VAL A 272 -8.24 24.51 -26.06
CA VAL A 272 -9.05 25.56 -25.42
C VAL A 272 -9.94 26.26 -26.45
N ARG A 273 -9.46 26.53 -27.66
CA ARG A 273 -10.22 27.28 -28.68
C ARG A 273 -11.28 26.43 -29.39
N ASP A 274 -10.95 25.21 -29.79
CA ASP A 274 -11.82 24.40 -30.66
C ASP A 274 -12.69 23.41 -29.88
N LEU A 275 -12.25 22.96 -28.70
CA LEU A 275 -12.95 21.94 -27.91
C LEU A 275 -13.71 22.47 -26.69
N ASP A 276 -13.43 23.68 -26.18
CA ASP A 276 -14.35 24.30 -25.20
C ASP A 276 -15.59 24.90 -25.89
N VAL A 277 -15.51 25.28 -27.17
CA VAL A 277 -16.65 25.82 -27.96
C VAL A 277 -17.65 24.73 -28.37
N SER A 278 -17.23 23.46 -28.37
CA SER A 278 -18.09 22.30 -28.69
C SER A 278 -18.71 21.62 -27.44
N VAL A 279 -18.48 22.17 -26.24
CA VAL A 279 -19.04 21.67 -24.97
C VAL A 279 -20.09 22.63 -24.37
N THR A 280 -20.38 23.75 -25.04
CA THR A 280 -21.62 24.52 -24.86
C THR A 280 -22.64 24.17 -25.92
#